data_AF-A0A645HPG5-F1
#
_entry.id   AF-A0A645HPG5-F1
#
_cell.length_a   1.000
_cell.length_b   1.000
_cell.length_c   1.000
_cell.angle_alpha   90.00
_cell.angle_beta   90.00
_cell.angle_gamma   90.00
#
_symmetry.space_group_name_H-M   'P 1'
#
loop_
_entity.id
_entity.type
_entity.pdbx_description
1 polymer ?
#
loop_
_entity_poly.entity_id
_entity_poly.type
_entity_poly.pdbx_seq_one_letter_code
_entity_poly.pdbx_strand_id
1 'polypeptide(L)' 'MDRWLVAPVNNGFVRGEYEIGNMKLLVSSGAGLWAGFAIRLGVAPRIELLTLVARQ' A
#
# COMPACT_ATOMS: atom_id res chain seq x y z
N MET A 1 -6.28 -7.45 9.57
CA MET A 1 -5.40 -8.26 10.46
C MET A 1 -3.96 -7.82 10.27
N ASP A 2 -3.52 -7.77 9.01
CA ASP A 2 -2.38 -6.98 8.53
C ASP A 2 -2.17 -5.64 9.23
N ARG A 3 -3.20 -4.82 9.46
CA ARG A 3 -3.01 -3.53 10.16
C ARG A 3 -2.45 -3.66 11.58
N TRP A 4 -2.82 -4.68 12.33
CA TRP A 4 -2.31 -4.89 13.68
C TRP A 4 -0.95 -5.58 13.71
N LEU A 5 -0.57 -6.27 12.63
CA LEU A 5 0.67 -7.04 12.53
C LEU A 5 1.79 -6.25 11.81
N VAL A 6 1.45 -5.59 10.72
CA VAL A 6 2.39 -4.89 9.82
C VAL A 6 2.62 -3.45 10.26
N ALA A 7 1.57 -2.73 10.67
CA ALA A 7 1.71 -1.31 11.00
C ALA A 7 2.74 -1.04 12.12
N PRO A 8 2.81 -1.82 13.23
CA PRO A 8 3.81 -1.59 14.27
C PRO A 8 5.26 -1.72 13.81
N VAL A 9 5.50 -2.56 12.79
CA VAL A 9 6.85 -2.84 12.25
C VAL A 9 7.13 -2.09 10.94
N ASN A 10 6.18 -1.30 10.45
CA ASN A 10 6.28 -0.55 9.20
C ASN A 10 5.84 0.91 9.38
N ASN A 11 6.18 1.51 10.52
CA ASN A 11 5.94 2.92 10.85
C ASN A 11 4.46 3.37 10.69
N GLY A 12 3.51 2.46 10.92
CA GLY A 12 2.08 2.73 10.76
C GLY A 12 1.53 2.48 9.35
N PHE A 13 2.38 2.19 8.37
CA PHE A 13 1.99 2.08 6.96
C PHE A 13 1.59 0.66 6.58
N VAL A 14 0.46 0.50 5.88
CA VAL A 14 -0.10 -0.82 5.51
C VAL A 14 -0.62 -0.85 4.08
N ARG A 15 -1.51 0.09 3.74
CA ARG A 15 -2.13 0.23 2.41
C ARG A 15 -2.73 1.63 2.29
N GLY A 16 -2.61 2.21 1.10
CA GLY A 16 -3.27 3.46 0.74
C GLY A 16 -2.30 4.62 0.58
N GLU A 17 -2.85 5.82 0.51
CA GLU A 17 -2.08 7.06 0.43
C GLU A 17 -1.89 7.65 1.82
N TYR A 18 -0.67 8.12 2.09
CA TYR A 18 -0.29 8.81 3.30
C TYR A 18 0.38 10.13 2.95
N GLU A 19 0.08 11.18 3.70
CA GLU A 19 0.82 12.44 3.65
C GLU A 19 2.03 12.36 4.57
N ILE A 20 3.22 12.62 4.04
CA ILE A 20 4.48 12.60 4.80
C ILE A 20 5.25 13.86 4.47
N GLY A 21 5.17 14.85 5.37
CA GLY A 21 5.78 16.16 5.14
C GLY A 21 5.23 16.81 3.87
N ASN A 22 6.11 17.09 2.90
CA ASN A 22 5.76 17.67 1.60
C ASN A 22 5.57 16.62 0.48
N MET A 23 5.47 15.33 0.82
CA MET A 23 5.34 14.24 -0.13
C MET A 23 4.09 13.39 0.13
N LYS A 24 3.65 12.66 -0.90
CA LYS A 24 2.68 11.57 -0.78
C LYS A 24 3.40 10.23 -0.84
N LEU A 25 3.11 9.34 0.11
CA LEU A 25 3.52 7.94 0.07
C LEU A 25 2.32 7.08 -0.33
N LEU A 26 2.42 6.39 -1.46
CA LEU A 26 1.47 5.36 -1.84
C LEU A 26 2.00 3.99 -1.42
N VAL A 27 1.27 3.28 -0.57
CA VAL A 27 1.55 1.90 -0.18
C VAL A 27 0.55 0.99 -0.89
N SER A 28 0.99 0.40 -1.99
CA SER A 28 0.25 -0.67 -2.65
C SER A 28 0.38 -1.97 -1.87
N SER A 29 -0.64 -2.80 -1.94
CA SER A 29 -0.53 -4.18 -1.47
C SER A 29 0.24 -5.09 -2.43
N GLY A 30 0.63 -4.58 -3.59
CA GLY A 30 1.16 -5.35 -4.71
C GLY A 30 0.07 -6.13 -5.45
N ALA A 31 0.38 -6.47 -6.70
CA ALA A 31 -0.50 -7.23 -7.60
C ALA A 31 -0.27 -8.76 -7.54
N GLY A 32 0.73 -9.22 -6.78
CA GLY A 32 1.12 -10.64 -6.68
C GLY A 32 0.80 -11.28 -5.33
N LEU A 33 0.80 -12.61 -5.32
CA LEU A 33 0.76 -13.40 -4.08
C LEU A 33 2.11 -13.27 -3.36
N TRP A 34 2.08 -12.94 -2.08
CA TRP A 34 3.28 -12.96 -1.25
C TRP A 34 3.51 -14.40 -0.78
N ALA A 35 4.77 -14.85 -0.74
CA ALA A 35 5.11 -16.23 -0.37
C ALA A 35 4.58 -16.65 1.02
N GLY A 36 4.29 -15.70 1.92
CA GLY A 36 3.66 -15.95 3.22
C GLY A 36 2.13 -15.75 3.28
N PHE A 37 1.50 -15.27 2.20
CA PHE A 37 0.07 -14.94 2.12
C PHE A 37 -0.49 -15.29 0.74
N ALA A 38 -0.61 -16.59 0.46
CA ALA A 38 -1.09 -17.12 -0.82
C ALA A 38 -2.57 -16.76 -1.11
N ILE A 39 -3.34 -16.36 -0.10
CA ILE A 39 -4.70 -15.87 -0.24
C ILE A 39 -4.86 -14.64 0.66
N ARG A 40 -5.50 -13.59 0.15
CA ARG A 40 -5.89 -12.40 0.92
C ARG A 40 -7.41 -12.35 1.03
N LEU A 41 -7.94 -12.65 2.21
CA LEU A 41 -9.37 -12.56 2.51
C LEU A 41 -9.68 -11.23 3.21
N GLY A 42 -10.85 -10.65 2.91
CA GLY A 42 -11.31 -9.40 3.52
C GLY A 42 -10.56 -8.13 3.06
N VAL A 43 -9.75 -8.24 2.00
CA VAL A 43 -8.95 -7.15 1.46
C VAL A 43 -9.29 -6.99 -0.02
N ALA A 44 -9.83 -5.83 -0.40
CA ALA A 44 -10.24 -5.58 -1.78
C ALA A 44 -9.04 -5.60 -2.75
N PRO A 45 -9.18 -6.21 -3.94
CA PRO A 45 -8.17 -6.14 -4.98
C PRO A 45 -8.05 -4.70 -5.50
N ARG A 46 -6.82 -4.24 -5.71
CA ARG A 46 -6.50 -2.91 -6.24
C ARG A 46 -5.21 -2.96 -7.04
N ILE A 47 -5.19 -2.27 -8.17
CA ILE A 47 -3.99 -1.95 -8.93
C ILE A 47 -3.94 -0.43 -9.04
N GLU A 48 -2.85 0.17 -8.60
CA GLU A 48 -2.67 1.61 -8.61
C GLU A 48 -2.03 2.08 -9.91
N LEU A 49 -2.59 3.14 -10.50
CA LEU A 49 -2.06 3.81 -11.69
C LEU A 49 -1.50 5.17 -11.28
N LEU A 50 -0.18 5.33 -11.40
CA LEU A 50 0.49 6.61 -11.22
C LEU A 50 0.80 7.19 -12.60
N THR A 51 0.16 8.32 -12.93
CA THR A 51 0.42 9.04 -14.17
C THR A 51 1.32 10.23 -13.88
N LEU A 52 2.52 10.22 -14.45
CA LEU A 52 3.36 11.40 -14.46
C LEU A 52 2.90 12.32 -15.60
N VAL A 53 2.54 13.55 -15.26
CA VAL A 53 2.23 14.60 -16.23
C VAL A 53 3.36 15.62 -16.26
N ALA A 54 3.67 16.15 -17.44
CA ALA A 54 4.58 17.28 -17.54
C ALA A 54 3.96 18.49 -16.84
N ARG A 55 4.77 19.22 -16.08
CA ARG A 55 4.34 20.50 -15.50
C ARG A 55 4.28 21.52 -16.64
N GLN A 56 3.14 22.17 -16.82
CA GLN A 56 3.00 23.31 -17.74
C GLN A 56 3.71 24.53 -17.18
#